data_AF-A0A7S0R6F0-F1
#
_entry.id   AF-A0A7S0R6F0-F1
#
_cell.length_a   1.000
_cell.length_b   1.000
_cell.length_c   1.000
_cell.angle_alpha   90.00
_cell.angle_beta   90.00
_cell.angle_gamma   90.00
#
_symmetry.space_group_name_H-M   'P 1'
#
loop_
_entity.id
_entity.type
_entity.pdbx_description
1 polymer ?
#
loop_
_entity_poly.entity_id
_entity_poly.type
_entity_poly.pdbx_seq_one_letter_code
_entity_poly.pdbx_strand_id
1 'polypeptide(L)'
;MTMLSRVRELVRKLCCPEETVTLCVVATALLMFETLLCLVIFLKVPYTEIDWVAYMQEVEGYLSGERDYTYLKGQTGPLVYPAGFVYIFAALRQLTGGDIATGQVPSR
;
A
#
# COMPACT_ATOMS: atom_id res chain seq x y z
N MET A 1 -13.77 -30.76 -26.52
CA MET A 1 -12.65 -29.94 -26.00
C MET A 1 -12.87 -29.73 -24.50
N THR A 2 -11.99 -30.26 -23.64
CA THR A 2 -12.17 -30.26 -22.18
C THR A 2 -11.78 -28.91 -21.55
N MET A 3 -12.31 -28.59 -20.37
CA MET A 3 -11.98 -27.35 -19.65
C MET A 3 -10.47 -27.19 -19.45
N LEU A 4 -9.77 -28.29 -19.11
CA LEU A 4 -8.31 -28.32 -18.95
C LEU A 4 -7.56 -27.89 -20.22
N SER A 5 -8.04 -28.33 -21.39
CA SER A 5 -7.40 -28.00 -22.68
C SER A 5 -7.52 -26.50 -23.00
N ARG A 6 -8.62 -25.85 -22.62
CA ARG A 6 -8.82 -24.40 -22.81
C ARG A 6 -7.94 -23.56 -21.88
N VAL A 7 -7.78 -23.98 -20.64
CA VAL A 7 -6.92 -23.29 -19.67
C VAL A 7 -5.45 -23.38 -20.10
N ARG A 8 -5.00 -24.57 -20.51
CA ARG A 8 -3.63 -24.76 -21.00
C ARG A 8 -3.34 -23.92 -22.24
N GLU A 9 -4.31 -23.84 -23.15
CA GLU A 9 -4.23 -22.99 -24.35
C GLU A 9 -4.09 -21.51 -23.98
N LEU A 10 -4.90 -21.02 -23.04
CA LEU A 10 -4.85 -19.63 -22.56
C LEU A 10 -3.52 -19.29 -21.87
N VAL A 11 -3.01 -20.17 -20.99
CA VAL A 11 -1.74 -19.95 -20.29
C VAL A 11 -0.59 -19.86 -21.28
N ARG A 12 -0.55 -20.74 -22.28
CA ARG A 12 0.42 -20.66 -23.36
C ARG A 12 0.26 -19.37 -24.18
N LYS A 13 -1.00 -18.97 -24.44
CA LYS A 13 -1.45 -17.62 -24.86
C LYS A 13 -0.63 -16.50 -24.22
N LEU A 14 -0.68 -16.48 -22.89
CA LEU A 14 -0.12 -15.44 -22.04
C LEU A 14 1.41 -15.45 -21.97
N CYS A 15 2.04 -16.61 -22.16
CA CYS A 15 3.50 -16.75 -22.14
C CYS A 15 4.17 -16.44 -23.49
N CYS A 16 3.40 -16.28 -24.57
CA CYS A 16 3.93 -15.99 -25.90
C CYS A 16 3.93 -14.47 -26.16
N PRO A 17 5.09 -13.84 -26.42
CA PRO A 17 5.18 -12.38 -26.63
C PRO A 17 4.49 -11.91 -27.92
N GLU A 18 4.20 -12.79 -28.86
CA GLU A 18 3.46 -12.49 -30.09
C GLU A 18 1.96 -12.27 -29.85
N GLU A 19 1.44 -12.75 -28.72
CA GLU A 19 0.01 -12.72 -28.36
C GLU A 19 -0.33 -11.52 -27.46
N THR A 20 0.17 -10.34 -27.82
CA THR A 20 0.02 -9.10 -27.05
C THR A 20 -1.44 -8.73 -26.78
N VAL A 21 -2.35 -9.03 -27.70
CA VAL A 21 -3.79 -8.75 -27.51
C VAL A 21 -4.37 -9.56 -26.36
N THR A 22 -4.07 -10.87 -26.32
CA THR A 22 -4.51 -11.76 -25.23
C THR A 22 -3.95 -11.27 -23.89
N LEU A 23 -2.67 -10.89 -23.86
CA LEU A 23 -2.02 -10.32 -22.69
C LEU A 23 -2.69 -9.02 -22.22
N CYS A 24 -2.91 -8.06 -23.12
CA CYS A 24 -3.53 -6.78 -22.79
C CYS A 24 -4.96 -6.95 -22.25
N VAL A 25 -5.75 -7.84 -22.85
CA VAL A 25 -7.13 -8.12 -22.37
C VAL A 25 -7.10 -8.69 -20.96
N VAL A 26 -6.26 -9.69 -20.70
CA VAL A 26 -6.16 -10.30 -19.36
C VAL A 26 -5.59 -9.32 -18.33
N ALA A 27 -4.54 -8.56 -18.68
CA ALA A 27 -3.96 -7.55 -17.81
C ALA A 27 -4.97 -6.45 -17.46
N THR A 28 -5.72 -5.96 -18.46
CA THR A 28 -6.77 -4.95 -18.23
C THR A 28 -7.88 -5.51 -17.34
N ALA A 29 -8.32 -6.75 -17.59
CA ALA A 29 -9.33 -7.39 -16.75
C ALA A 29 -8.87 -7.56 -15.30
N LEU A 30 -7.60 -7.95 -15.08
CA LEU A 30 -7.02 -8.06 -13.74
C LEU A 30 -6.91 -6.70 -13.05
N LEU A 31 -6.46 -5.65 -13.74
CA LEU A 31 -6.37 -4.30 -13.17
C LEU A 31 -7.76 -3.74 -12.83
N MET A 32 -8.77 -3.97 -13.68
CA MET A 32 -10.15 -3.58 -13.41
C MET A 32 -10.72 -4.32 -12.20
N PHE A 33 -10.47 -5.63 -12.11
CA PHE A 33 -10.88 -6.44 -10.96
C PHE A 33 -10.20 -5.97 -9.67
N GLU A 34 -8.88 -5.77 -9.70
CA GLU A 34 -8.10 -5.29 -8.56
C GLU A 34 -8.60 -3.91 -8.09
N THR A 35 -8.86 -2.99 -9.03
CA THR A 35 -9.40 -1.67 -8.73
C THR A 35 -10.76 -1.77 -8.05
N LEU A 36 -11.66 -2.62 -8.57
CA LEU A 36 -12.98 -2.82 -7.99
C LEU A 36 -12.89 -3.46 -6.60
N LEU A 37 -12.03 -4.46 -6.43
CA LEU A 37 -11.80 -5.13 -5.15
C LEU A 37 -11.25 -4.14 -4.10
N CYS A 38 -10.25 -3.35 -4.46
CA CYS A 38 -9.69 -2.29 -3.62
C CYS A 38 -10.77 -1.25 -3.24
N LEU A 39 -11.62 -0.85 -4.18
CA LEU A 39 -12.73 0.06 -3.89
C LEU A 39 -13.74 -0.56 -2.91
N VAL A 40 -14.06 -1.85 -3.07
CA VAL A 40 -14.95 -2.56 -2.13
C VAL A 40 -14.32 -2.62 -0.74
N ILE A 41 -13.04 -2.97 -0.63
CA ILE A 41 -12.30 -3.01 0.64
C ILE A 41 -12.33 -1.62 1.28
N PHE A 42 -11.98 -0.58 0.53
CA PHE A 42 -12.02 0.81 0.98
C PHE A 42 -13.39 1.23 1.54
N LEU A 43 -14.49 0.78 0.93
CA LEU A 43 -15.84 1.14 1.36
C LEU A 43 -16.39 0.30 2.51
N LYS A 44 -15.83 -0.88 2.77
CA LYS A 44 -16.42 -1.90 3.67
C LYS A 44 -15.56 -2.26 4.86
N VAL A 45 -14.24 -2.10 4.76
CA VAL A 45 -13.31 -2.48 5.83
C VAL A 45 -12.93 -1.23 6.62
N PRO A 46 -13.22 -1.18 7.93
CA PRO A 46 -12.78 -0.06 8.77
C PRO A 46 -11.25 -0.11 8.93
N TYR A 47 -10.60 1.02 8.69
CA TYR A 47 -9.16 1.17 8.90
C TYR A 47 -8.89 1.61 10.34
N THR A 48 -7.85 1.06 10.95
CA THR A 48 -7.42 1.49 12.28
C THR A 48 -6.46 2.66 12.18
N GLU A 49 -6.64 3.65 13.05
CA GLU A 49 -5.88 4.91 13.09
C GLU A 49 -4.56 4.80 13.85
N ILE A 50 -4.36 3.67 14.55
CA ILE A 50 -3.30 3.46 15.52
C ILE A 50 -1.91 3.64 14.89
N ASP A 51 -1.72 3.07 13.70
CA ASP A 51 -0.45 3.10 13.00
C ASP A 51 -0.09 4.51 12.53
N TRP A 52 -1.03 5.25 11.92
CA TRP A 52 -0.77 6.63 11.47
C TRP A 52 -0.29 7.52 12.62
N VAL A 53 -1.00 7.48 13.74
CA VAL A 53 -0.66 8.29 14.92
C VAL A 53 0.71 7.89 15.47
N ALA A 54 1.00 6.60 15.56
CA ALA A 54 2.32 6.12 16.00
C ALA A 54 3.43 6.60 15.06
N TYR A 55 3.24 6.48 13.74
CA TYR A 55 4.22 6.88 12.73
C TYR A 55 4.48 8.38 12.77
N MET A 56 3.46 9.21 12.98
CA MET A 56 3.65 10.66 13.11
C MET A 56 4.44 11.04 14.36
N GLN A 57 4.29 10.31 15.46
CA GLN A 57 5.08 10.51 16.68
C GLN A 57 6.54 10.09 16.49
N GLU A 58 6.77 8.92 15.90
CA GLU A 58 8.09 8.39 15.57
C GLU A 58 8.87 9.35 14.65
N VAL A 59 8.21 9.82 13.59
CA VAL A 59 8.80 10.74 12.61
C VAL A 59 9.00 12.13 13.18
N GLU A 60 8.17 12.58 14.13
CA GLU A 60 8.39 13.86 14.79
C GLU A 60 9.69 13.88 15.61
N GLY A 61 10.04 12.77 16.26
CA GLY A 61 11.35 12.62 16.89
C GLY A 61 12.48 12.86 15.89
N TYR A 62 12.40 12.23 14.72
CA TYR A 62 13.37 12.44 13.64
C TYR A 62 13.41 13.89 13.15
N LEU A 63 12.25 14.49 12.89
CA LEU A 63 12.17 15.89 12.43
C LEU A 63 12.70 16.88 13.48
N SER A 64 12.62 16.51 14.76
CA SER A 64 13.18 17.27 15.89
C SER A 64 14.70 17.12 16.04
N GLY A 65 15.34 16.30 15.21
CA GLY A 65 16.80 16.13 15.20
C GLY A 65 17.30 14.82 15.79
N GLU A 66 16.43 13.96 16.32
CA GLU A 66 16.83 12.64 16.83
C GLU A 66 17.28 11.72 15.69
N ARG A 67 18.37 10.98 15.89
CA ARG A 67 18.96 10.08 14.90
C ARG A 67 19.26 8.70 15.49
N ASP A 68 19.28 8.56 16.81
CA ASP A 68 19.37 7.28 17.47
C ASP A 68 17.98 6.64 17.53
N TYR A 69 17.85 5.53 16.80
CA TYR A 69 16.61 4.78 16.63
C TYR A 69 16.05 4.25 17.94
N THR A 70 16.89 4.08 18.97
CA THR A 70 16.42 3.62 20.28
C THR A 70 15.52 4.66 20.98
N TYR A 71 15.61 5.93 20.57
CA TYR A 71 14.77 7.02 21.07
C TYR A 71 13.60 7.39 20.17
N LEU A 72 13.61 6.98 18.90
CA LEU A 72 12.47 7.16 17.99
C LEU A 72 11.36 6.18 18.38
N LYS A 73 10.25 6.67 18.94
CA LYS A 73 9.15 5.83 19.43
C LYS A 73 7.81 6.53 19.37
N GLY A 74 6.76 5.76 19.12
CA GLY A 74 5.36 6.19 19.23
C GLY A 74 4.64 5.49 20.38
N GLN A 75 3.33 5.67 20.43
CA GLN A 75 2.44 5.03 21.41
C GLN A 75 2.40 3.50 21.30
N THR A 76 2.84 2.92 20.18
CA THR A 76 2.91 1.48 19.93
C THR A 76 4.28 0.87 20.23
N GLY A 77 5.29 1.69 20.56
CA GLY A 77 6.65 1.23 20.85
C GLY A 77 7.73 1.95 20.05
N PRO A 78 8.97 1.42 20.05
CA PRO A 78 10.07 1.99 19.28
C PRO A 78 9.88 1.80 17.78
N LEU A 79 10.46 2.70 17.01
CA LEU A 79 10.53 2.65 15.56
C LEU A 79 11.40 1.45 15.15
N VAL A 80 10.78 0.47 14.49
CA VAL A 80 11.45 -0.78 14.04
C VAL A 80 11.75 -0.80 12.54
N TYR A 81 11.28 0.19 11.79
CA TYR A 81 11.44 0.29 10.34
C TYR A 81 12.76 0.96 9.93
N PRO A 82 13.34 0.64 8.76
CA PRO A 82 14.57 1.28 8.29
C PRO A 82 14.37 2.75 7.87
N ALA A 83 15.46 3.49 7.65
CA ALA A 83 15.44 4.93 7.34
C ALA A 83 14.53 5.35 6.17
N GLY A 84 14.32 4.49 5.18
CA GLY A 84 13.38 4.76 4.09
C GLY A 84 11.96 5.05 4.58
N PHE A 85 11.51 4.35 5.63
CA PHE A 85 10.23 4.61 6.28
C PHE A 85 10.19 6.04 6.84
N VAL A 86 11.22 6.42 7.60
CA VAL A 86 11.31 7.75 8.21
C VAL A 86 11.26 8.85 7.16
N TYR A 87 11.96 8.69 6.03
CA TYR A 87 11.98 9.68 4.97
C TYR A 87 10.63 9.82 4.25
N ILE A 88 9.98 8.70 3.94
CA ILE A 88 8.67 8.69 3.29
C ILE A 88 7.63 9.33 4.21
N PHE A 89 7.56 8.90 5.47
CA PHE A 89 6.56 9.43 6.40
C PHE A 89 6.89 10.85 6.88
N ALA A 90 8.15 11.29 6.88
CA ALA A 90 8.52 12.69 7.05
C ALA A 90 8.02 13.57 5.89
N ALA A 91 8.11 13.08 4.66
CA ALA A 91 7.55 13.77 3.51
C ALA A 91 6.01 13.83 3.59
N LEU A 92 5.36 12.71 3.91
CA LEU A 92 3.91 12.66 4.10
C LEU A 92 3.46 13.61 5.21
N ARG A 93 4.13 13.60 6.37
CA ARG A 93 3.84 14.50 7.49
C ARG A 93 3.90 15.98 7.09
N GLN A 94 4.90 16.37 6.30
CA GLN A 94 5.00 17.74 5.80
C GLN A 94 3.85 18.11 4.85
N LEU A 95 3.37 17.16 4.04
CA LEU A 95 2.25 17.36 3.12
C LEU A 95 0.89 17.39 3.82
N THR A 96 0.73 16.60 4.89
CA THR A 96 -0.55 16.37 5.57
C THR A 96 -0.70 17.16 6.87
N GLY A 97 0.39 17.76 7.37
CA GLY A 97 0.46 18.33 8.72
C GLY A 97 0.44 17.27 9.82
N GLY A 98 0.57 15.99 9.47
CA GLY A 98 0.40 14.86 10.38
C GLY A 98 -1.05 14.54 10.74
N ASP A 99 -2.02 15.25 10.16
CA ASP A 99 -3.44 15.00 10.40
C ASP A 99 -3.89 13.69 9.75
N ILE A 100 -4.76 12.96 10.45
CA ILE A 100 -5.21 11.66 9.96
C ILE A 100 -6.20 11.79 8.81
N ALA A 101 -7.04 12.81 8.78
CA ALA A 101 -8.04 12.96 7.71
C ALA A 101 -7.41 13.32 6.37
N THR A 102 -6.23 13.94 6.38
CA THR A 102 -5.47 14.26 5.17
C THR A 102 -4.42 13.20 4.83
N GLY A 103 -3.92 12.45 5.83
CA GLY A 103 -2.84 11.47 5.65
C GLY A 103 -3.26 10.01 5.56
N GLN A 104 -4.45 9.66 6.07
CA GLN A 104 -5.03 8.33 5.97
C GLN A 104 -6.55 8.45 5.72
N VAL A 105 -7.16 7.36 5.31
CA VAL A 105 -8.62 7.24 5.33
C VAL A 105 -9.04 7.07 6.80
N PRO A 106 -9.84 7.99 7.39
CA PRO A 106 -10.32 7.82 8.75
C PRO A 106 -11.16 6.55 8.87
N SER A 107 -11.14 5.90 10.04
CA SER A 107 -12.18 4.92 10.35
C SER A 107 -13.55 5.60 10.26
N ARG A 108 -14.48 5.00 9.52
CA ARG A 108 -15.89 5.38 9.57
C ARG A 108 -16.56 4.84 10.83
#